data_AF-A0A960XKS8-F1
#
_entry.id   AF-A0A960XKS8-F1
#
_cell.length_a   1.000
_cell.length_b   1.000
_cell.length_c   1.000
_cell.angle_alpha   90.00
_cell.angle_beta   90.00
_cell.angle_gamma   90.00
#
_symmetry.space_group_name_H-M   'P 1'
#
loop_
_entity.id
_entity.type
_entity.pdbx_description
1 polymer ?
#
loop_
_entity_poly.entity_id
_entity_poly.type
_entity_poly.pdbx_seq_one_letter_code
_entity_poly.pdbx_strand_id
1 'polypeptide(L)'
;GGSTVQGNPYGQETAFPRFLELALGTVDPSRRWEVINVGGLSYASYRVANLVRECLAYEPDLFVLCTGHNEFLEDRTYGKLKRSPAWMARAVRFASQLRLFNVMRQVAGGLRRDRRPVLREEVDALLDYEGGLKAYHDDPSWRSAVIAHFENNVARMMAMSRDAGVPLILVTPVSNLRDTPPFKCEHSPALAGTDLRHWTNLVQQAETDLSHGRPDSAATALEEATRIDPRHAQAWFRLGQVDLVLSRTNDSVTAFRQARETDVCPLRILGSMESAIARLAQEHDVPWIDWQAMIAGRSQSGTPGNDWLLDHVHPTPKGHMLLAEALLVTMQARGWVTVRGDWLSACRARWEEHVAALPADYFEQGEEALAGLRAWTQGRASGPSIDYRLFNRGKTDGGTGR
;
A
#
# COMPACT_ATOMS: atom_id res chain seq x y z
N GLY A 1 8.53 4.59 -5.82
CA GLY A 1 7.37 3.92 -5.16
C GLY A 1 6.12 4.74 -5.36
N GLY A 2 5.12 4.62 -4.47
CA GLY A 2 3.89 5.43 -4.50
C GLY A 2 4.03 6.82 -3.86
N SER A 3 2.91 7.45 -3.53
CA SER A 3 2.83 8.77 -2.88
C SER A 3 3.55 8.83 -1.52
N THR A 4 3.54 7.73 -0.76
CA THR A 4 4.35 7.57 0.46
C THR A 4 5.85 7.78 0.19
N VAL A 5 6.37 7.31 -0.94
CA VAL A 5 7.79 7.51 -1.30
C VAL A 5 8.02 8.93 -1.79
N GLN A 6 7.08 9.48 -2.57
CA GLN A 6 7.14 10.85 -3.07
C GLN A 6 7.20 11.88 -1.92
N GLY A 7 6.61 11.56 -0.76
CA GLY A 7 6.59 12.44 0.41
C GLY A 7 5.25 13.13 0.67
N ASN A 8 4.19 12.72 -0.04
CA ASN A 8 2.85 13.24 0.19
C ASN A 8 2.42 13.02 1.67
N PRO A 9 1.73 13.97 2.32
CA PRO A 9 1.24 15.25 1.80
C PRO A 9 2.20 16.43 1.93
N TYR A 10 3.22 16.38 2.79
CA TYR A 10 4.07 17.54 3.08
C TYR A 10 5.14 17.81 2.01
N GLY A 11 5.53 16.78 1.25
CA GLY A 11 6.53 16.87 0.19
C GLY A 11 7.83 16.13 0.51
N GLN A 12 8.79 16.26 -0.41
CA GLN A 12 10.03 15.48 -0.39
C GLN A 12 10.94 15.82 0.80
N GLU A 13 10.89 17.06 1.31
CA GLU A 13 11.79 17.53 2.36
C GLU A 13 11.60 16.81 3.69
N THR A 14 10.42 16.23 3.92
CA THR A 14 10.10 15.43 5.11
C THR A 14 9.87 13.95 4.81
N ALA A 15 10.30 13.50 3.63
CA ALA A 15 10.20 12.12 3.21
C ALA A 15 11.49 11.34 3.55
N PHE A 16 11.37 10.02 3.70
CA PHE A 16 12.51 9.16 4.05
C PHE A 16 13.69 9.24 3.06
N PRO A 17 13.52 9.49 1.74
CA PRO A 17 14.67 9.64 0.85
C PRO A 17 15.57 10.81 1.25
N ARG A 18 14.96 11.96 1.60
CA ARG A 18 15.70 13.14 2.05
C ARG A 18 16.40 12.92 3.38
N PHE A 19 15.70 12.31 4.35
CA PHE A 19 16.32 11.95 5.62
C PHE A 19 17.45 10.95 5.46
N LEU A 20 17.33 9.97 4.56
CA LEU A 20 18.39 9.03 4.26
C LEU A 20 19.62 9.74 3.67
N GLU A 21 19.43 10.65 2.72
CA GLU A 21 20.54 11.42 2.12
C GLU A 21 21.31 12.23 3.18
N LEU A 22 20.58 12.95 4.03
CA LEU A 22 21.17 13.74 5.12
C LEU A 22 21.93 12.86 6.12
N ALA A 23 21.37 11.68 6.44
CA ALA A 23 22.00 10.72 7.34
C ALA A 23 23.29 10.16 6.74
N LEU A 24 23.25 9.73 5.46
CA LEU A 24 24.42 9.22 4.76
C LEU A 24 25.56 10.24 4.71
N GLY A 25 25.25 11.50 4.37
CA GLY A 25 26.24 12.59 4.37
C GLY A 25 26.80 12.91 5.76
N THR A 26 26.03 12.65 6.82
CA THR A 26 26.45 12.86 8.21
C THR A 26 27.39 11.75 8.69
N VAL A 27 27.09 10.49 8.35
CA VAL A 27 27.82 9.33 8.90
C VAL A 27 29.01 8.88 8.06
N ASP A 28 28.97 9.12 6.74
CA ASP A 28 30.04 8.77 5.81
C ASP A 28 30.33 9.93 4.85
N PRO A 29 30.98 11.01 5.34
CA PRO A 29 31.29 12.18 4.52
C PRO A 29 32.42 11.92 3.50
N SER A 30 32.99 10.71 3.45
CA SER A 30 34.05 10.35 2.52
C SER A 30 33.58 10.22 1.06
N ARG A 31 32.26 10.16 0.86
CA ARG A 31 31.59 10.04 -0.42
C ARG A 31 30.52 11.11 -0.57
N ARG A 32 30.23 11.49 -1.81
CA ARG A 32 29.03 12.28 -2.12
C ARG A 32 27.86 11.32 -2.25
N TRP A 33 26.88 11.46 -1.37
CA TRP A 33 25.65 10.70 -1.41
C TRP A 33 24.56 11.48 -2.12
N GLU A 34 23.83 10.81 -3.00
CA GLU A 34 22.64 11.34 -3.65
C GLU A 34 21.52 10.30 -3.54
N VAL A 35 20.37 10.70 -3.04
CA VAL A 35 19.19 9.82 -2.92
C VAL A 35 18.08 10.36 -3.80
N ILE A 36 17.94 9.77 -4.99
CA ILE A 36 16.98 10.23 -5.99
C ILE A 36 15.58 9.66 -5.69
N ASN A 37 14.65 10.56 -5.35
CA ASN A 37 13.26 10.19 -5.10
C ASN A 37 12.47 10.03 -6.41
N VAL A 38 12.19 8.78 -6.77
CA VAL A 38 11.34 8.41 -7.92
C VAL A 38 9.94 7.93 -7.49
N GLY A 39 9.41 8.51 -6.41
CA GLY A 39 8.03 8.33 -5.98
C GLY A 39 7.04 9.06 -6.86
N GLY A 40 5.89 8.46 -7.13
CA GLY A 40 4.81 9.10 -7.89
C GLY A 40 3.44 8.90 -7.24
N LEU A 41 2.57 9.90 -7.41
CA LEU A 41 1.20 9.87 -6.92
C LEU A 41 0.45 8.66 -7.47
N SER A 42 -0.20 7.91 -6.58
CA SER A 42 -1.04 6.76 -6.95
C SER A 42 -0.32 5.65 -7.74
N TYR A 43 1.01 5.62 -7.77
CA TYR A 43 1.75 4.60 -8.53
C TYR A 43 1.63 3.21 -7.90
N ALA A 44 1.12 2.28 -8.69
CA ALA A 44 1.17 0.85 -8.43
C ALA A 44 2.45 0.20 -8.99
N SER A 45 2.76 -1.01 -8.52
CA SER A 45 3.94 -1.81 -8.84
C SER A 45 4.26 -1.94 -10.33
N TYR A 46 3.25 -1.99 -11.21
CA TYR A 46 3.47 -2.11 -12.65
C TYR A 46 4.03 -0.83 -13.28
N ARG A 47 3.67 0.35 -12.75
CA ARG A 47 4.28 1.64 -13.10
C ARG A 47 5.69 1.71 -12.55
N VAL A 48 5.87 1.31 -11.29
CA VAL A 48 7.20 1.27 -10.65
C VAL A 48 8.15 0.33 -11.40
N ALA A 49 7.68 -0.80 -11.93
CA ALA A 49 8.50 -1.70 -12.74
C ALA A 49 8.96 -1.10 -14.08
N ASN A 50 8.25 -0.11 -14.62
CA ASN A 50 8.73 0.65 -15.77
C ASN A 50 9.78 1.68 -15.34
N LEU A 51 9.57 2.35 -14.21
CA LEU A 51 10.58 3.27 -13.63
C LEU A 51 11.88 2.55 -13.32
N VAL A 52 11.85 1.38 -12.67
CA VAL A 52 13.08 0.62 -12.38
C VAL A 52 13.86 0.31 -13.66
N ARG A 53 13.18 -0.07 -14.74
CA ARG A 53 13.83 -0.32 -16.04
C ARG A 53 14.50 0.93 -16.61
N GLU A 54 13.85 2.08 -16.46
CA GLU A 54 14.37 3.36 -16.94
C GLU A 54 15.54 3.84 -16.07
N CYS A 55 15.38 3.78 -14.74
CA CYS A 55 16.40 4.16 -13.76
C CYS A 55 17.69 3.37 -13.91
N LEU A 56 17.64 2.12 -14.39
CA LEU A 56 18.85 1.35 -14.70
C LEU A 56 19.77 2.03 -15.73
N ALA A 57 19.25 2.89 -16.60
CA ALA A 57 20.06 3.66 -17.55
C ALA A 57 20.87 4.79 -16.89
N TYR A 58 20.59 5.10 -15.62
CA TYR A 58 21.28 6.11 -14.82
C TYR A 58 22.32 5.49 -13.87
N GLU A 59 22.64 4.21 -14.04
CA GLU A 59 23.70 3.49 -13.30
C GLU A 59 23.60 3.62 -11.76
N PRO A 60 22.44 3.34 -11.13
CA PRO A 60 22.29 3.49 -9.69
C PRO A 60 23.10 2.45 -8.91
N ASP A 61 23.67 2.84 -7.78
CA ASP A 61 24.41 1.95 -6.87
C ASP A 61 23.50 1.10 -5.97
N LEU A 62 22.24 1.51 -5.77
CA LEU A 62 21.28 0.85 -4.89
C LEU A 62 19.85 1.25 -5.26
N PHE A 63 18.95 0.27 -5.25
CA PHE A 63 17.51 0.52 -5.23
C PHE A 63 16.90 0.30 -3.85
N VAL A 64 15.95 1.17 -3.48
CA VAL A 64 15.03 0.96 -2.34
C VAL A 64 13.61 0.92 -2.88
N LEU A 65 12.96 -0.23 -2.80
CA LEU A 65 11.61 -0.44 -3.35
C LEU A 65 10.55 -0.50 -2.24
N CYS A 66 9.70 0.52 -2.21
CA CYS A 66 8.54 0.62 -1.32
C CYS A 66 7.26 0.83 -2.17
N THR A 67 6.39 -0.19 -2.23
CA THR A 67 5.18 -0.19 -3.07
C THR A 67 4.13 -1.18 -2.56
N GLY A 68 2.84 -0.95 -2.84
CA GLY A 68 1.76 -1.87 -2.48
C GLY A 68 0.37 -1.26 -2.30
N HIS A 69 0.26 -0.02 -1.80
CA HIS A 69 -1.04 0.59 -1.47
C HIS A 69 -1.96 0.80 -2.67
N ASN A 70 -1.38 1.11 -3.83
CA ASN A 70 -2.13 1.61 -4.98
C ASN A 70 -2.60 0.51 -5.94
N GLU A 71 -2.51 -0.77 -5.55
CA GLU A 71 -2.75 -1.87 -6.49
C GLU A 71 -4.19 -1.96 -7.00
N PHE A 72 -5.14 -1.41 -6.26
CA PHE A 72 -6.57 -1.51 -6.57
C PHE A 72 -7.17 -0.20 -7.10
N LEU A 73 -6.39 0.89 -7.17
CA LEU A 73 -6.90 2.23 -7.55
C LEU A 73 -7.46 2.29 -8.96
N GLU A 74 -6.80 1.62 -9.91
CA GLU A 74 -7.25 1.58 -11.29
C GLU A 74 -8.13 0.34 -11.49
N ASP A 75 -9.27 0.52 -12.15
CA ASP A 75 -10.01 -0.61 -12.73
C ASP A 75 -9.13 -1.20 -13.83
N ARG A 76 -8.27 -2.13 -13.48
CA ARG A 76 -7.49 -2.86 -14.45
C ARG A 76 -8.48 -3.76 -15.15
N THR A 77 -8.83 -3.42 -16.39
CA THR A 77 -9.56 -4.32 -17.26
C THR A 77 -8.65 -5.52 -17.52
N TYR A 78 -8.64 -6.49 -16.62
CA TYR A 78 -8.28 -7.87 -16.93
C TYR A 78 -9.37 -8.47 -17.83
N GLY A 79 -9.97 -7.69 -18.74
CA GLY A 79 -11.09 -8.06 -19.59
C GLY A 79 -10.75 -9.25 -20.47
N LYS A 80 -9.45 -9.44 -20.79
CA LYS A 80 -8.98 -10.67 -21.44
C LYS A 80 -9.06 -11.91 -20.53
N LEU A 81 -8.82 -11.80 -19.22
CA LEU A 81 -9.04 -12.89 -18.26
C LEU A 81 -10.53 -13.05 -17.89
N LYS A 82 -11.29 -11.96 -17.72
CA LYS A 82 -12.74 -12.00 -17.44
C LYS A 82 -13.55 -12.61 -18.60
N ARG A 83 -13.04 -12.54 -19.85
CA ARG A 83 -13.61 -13.23 -21.04
C ARG A 83 -12.96 -14.58 -21.34
N SER A 84 -11.98 -15.02 -20.57
CA SER A 84 -11.33 -16.32 -20.77
C SER A 84 -12.09 -17.42 -20.02
N PRO A 85 -12.35 -18.58 -20.64
CA PRO A 85 -12.93 -19.73 -19.96
C PRO A 85 -12.15 -20.08 -18.68
N ALA A 86 -12.85 -20.45 -17.60
CA ALA A 86 -12.24 -20.71 -16.28
C ALA A 86 -11.09 -21.74 -16.31
N TRP A 87 -11.11 -22.68 -17.25
CA TRP A 87 -10.02 -23.65 -17.46
C TRP A 87 -8.73 -22.98 -17.95
N MET A 88 -8.83 -21.92 -18.74
CA MET A 88 -7.70 -21.18 -19.30
C MET A 88 -7.06 -20.29 -18.23
N ALA A 89 -7.86 -19.67 -17.34
CA ALA A 89 -7.35 -18.97 -16.17
C ALA A 89 -6.63 -19.92 -15.19
N ARG A 90 -7.15 -21.14 -15.00
CA ARG A 90 -6.48 -22.20 -14.22
C ARG A 90 -5.18 -22.68 -14.89
N ALA A 91 -5.20 -22.85 -16.22
CA ALA A 91 -4.02 -23.26 -16.98
C ALA A 91 -2.92 -22.18 -16.93
N VAL A 92 -3.27 -20.90 -17.05
CA VAL A 92 -2.31 -19.79 -16.89
C VAL A 92 -1.77 -19.72 -15.46
N ARG A 93 -2.63 -19.92 -14.44
CA ARG A 93 -2.20 -19.96 -13.03
C ARG A 93 -1.25 -21.12 -12.73
N PHE A 94 -1.56 -22.31 -13.25
CA PHE A 94 -0.69 -23.49 -13.13
C PHE A 94 0.60 -23.30 -13.92
N ALA A 95 0.51 -22.73 -15.11
CA ALA A 95 1.68 -22.42 -15.93
C ALA A 95 2.57 -21.35 -15.28
N SER A 96 2.02 -20.32 -14.62
CA SER A 96 2.83 -19.33 -13.88
C SER A 96 3.59 -19.90 -12.68
N GLN A 97 3.22 -21.09 -12.21
CA GLN A 97 3.98 -21.83 -11.19
C GLN A 97 5.18 -22.58 -11.79
N LEU A 98 5.24 -22.71 -13.13
CA LEU A 98 6.36 -23.32 -13.82
C LEU A 98 7.43 -22.27 -14.15
N ARG A 99 8.66 -22.50 -13.69
CA ARG A 99 9.82 -21.64 -13.94
C ARG A 99 10.00 -21.31 -15.44
N LEU A 100 9.72 -22.27 -16.32
CA LEU A 100 9.84 -22.12 -17.78
C LEU A 100 8.83 -21.14 -18.38
N PHE A 101 7.61 -21.07 -17.86
CA PHE A 101 6.59 -20.14 -18.34
C PHE A 101 6.96 -18.69 -18.01
N ASN A 102 7.54 -18.46 -16.82
CA ASN A 102 8.02 -17.14 -16.41
C ASN A 102 9.20 -16.67 -17.29
N VAL A 103 10.11 -17.58 -17.66
CA VAL A 103 11.18 -17.31 -18.63
C VAL A 103 10.62 -16.99 -20.02
N MET A 104 9.68 -17.78 -20.53
CA MET A 104 9.08 -17.53 -21.85
C MET A 104 8.31 -16.21 -21.91
N ARG A 105 7.63 -15.82 -20.83
CA ARG A 105 6.94 -14.53 -20.73
C ARG A 105 7.92 -13.36 -20.68
N GLN A 106 9.08 -13.52 -20.03
CA GLN A 106 10.16 -12.54 -19.98
C GLN A 106 10.76 -12.29 -21.38
N VAL A 107 10.92 -13.34 -22.18
CA VAL A 107 11.39 -13.26 -23.58
C VAL A 107 10.34 -12.66 -24.52
N ALA A 108 9.06 -13.06 -24.38
CA ALA A 108 7.98 -12.53 -25.20
C ALA A 108 7.70 -11.03 -24.95
N GLY A 109 7.95 -10.54 -23.73
CA GLY A 109 7.85 -9.12 -23.38
C GLY A 109 8.97 -8.25 -23.95
N GLY A 110 10.08 -8.84 -24.42
CA GLY A 110 11.22 -8.14 -24.99
C GLY A 110 11.08 -7.76 -26.48
N LEU A 111 10.06 -8.27 -27.19
CA LEU A 111 9.96 -8.19 -28.65
C LEU A 111 9.01 -7.11 -29.20
N ARG A 112 8.48 -6.20 -28.36
CA ARG A 112 7.67 -5.06 -28.83
C ARG A 112 8.28 -3.73 -28.40
N ARG A 113 9.00 -3.11 -29.34
CA ARG A 113 9.57 -1.78 -29.22
C ARG A 113 8.65 -0.77 -29.94
N ASP A 114 7.51 -0.44 -29.32
CA ASP A 114 6.64 0.64 -29.80
C ASP A 114 6.97 1.94 -29.05
N ARG A 115 7.40 2.97 -29.78
CA ARG A 115 7.68 4.34 -29.29
C ARG A 115 6.38 5.14 -29.07
N ARG A 116 5.49 4.64 -28.22
CA ARG A 116 4.39 5.43 -27.65
C ARG A 116 4.61 5.50 -26.14
N PRO A 117 4.27 6.62 -25.45
CA PRO A 117 4.33 6.66 -24.00
C PRO A 117 3.51 5.48 -23.46
N VAL A 118 4.19 4.57 -22.76
CA VAL A 118 3.65 3.24 -22.41
C VAL A 118 2.46 3.36 -21.45
N LEU A 119 2.31 4.49 -20.76
CA LEU A 119 1.20 4.84 -19.87
C LEU A 119 0.96 6.36 -19.88
N ARG A 120 -0.27 6.80 -19.58
CA ARG A 120 -0.56 8.21 -19.26
C ARG A 120 0.21 8.64 -18.00
N GLU A 121 0.65 9.89 -17.98
CA GLU A 121 1.40 10.48 -16.86
C GLU A 121 0.61 10.40 -15.55
N GLU A 122 -0.67 10.76 -15.61
CA GLU A 122 -1.60 10.64 -14.48
C GLU A 122 -2.21 9.23 -14.35
N VAL A 123 -2.50 8.85 -13.10
CA VAL A 123 -3.21 7.62 -12.75
C VAL A 123 -4.70 7.86 -12.92
N ASP A 124 -5.39 6.99 -13.66
CA ASP A 124 -6.85 7.06 -13.86
C ASP A 124 -7.56 6.26 -12.76
N ALA A 125 -7.55 6.77 -11.52
CA ALA A 125 -8.10 6.06 -10.37
C ALA A 125 -9.63 6.05 -10.43
N LEU A 126 -10.25 4.97 -9.95
CA LEU A 126 -11.71 4.88 -9.82
C LEU A 126 -12.28 5.99 -8.94
N LEU A 127 -11.53 6.39 -7.91
CA LEU A 127 -11.92 7.42 -6.96
C LEU A 127 -11.83 8.85 -7.52
N ASP A 128 -11.22 9.06 -8.68
CA ASP A 128 -11.18 10.38 -9.33
C ASP A 128 -12.55 10.79 -9.89
N TYR A 129 -13.48 9.85 -9.98
CA TYR A 129 -14.82 10.04 -10.54
C TYR A 129 -15.87 10.20 -9.43
N GLU A 130 -16.88 11.04 -9.67
CA GLU A 130 -18.03 11.14 -8.78
C GLU A 130 -18.71 9.77 -8.68
N GLY A 131 -18.89 9.28 -7.44
CA GLY A 131 -19.42 7.94 -7.21
C GLY A 131 -18.39 6.81 -7.42
N GLY A 132 -17.09 7.10 -7.51
CA GLY A 132 -16.03 6.11 -7.70
C GLY A 132 -16.04 4.94 -6.73
N LEU A 133 -16.42 5.16 -5.46
CA LEU A 133 -16.62 4.09 -4.47
C LEU A 133 -17.66 3.06 -4.91
N LYS A 134 -18.68 3.45 -5.70
CA LYS A 134 -19.70 2.53 -6.21
C LYS A 134 -19.12 1.50 -7.17
N ALA A 135 -18.01 1.78 -7.86
CA ALA A 135 -17.40 0.86 -8.81
C ALA A 135 -16.64 -0.30 -8.17
N TYR A 136 -16.25 -0.17 -6.89
CA TYR A 136 -15.62 -1.25 -6.15
C TYR A 136 -16.66 -2.25 -5.69
N HIS A 137 -16.48 -3.54 -5.95
CA HIS A 137 -17.36 -4.60 -5.46
C HIS A 137 -16.51 -5.75 -4.94
N ASP A 138 -17.06 -6.58 -4.06
CA ASP A 138 -16.39 -7.82 -3.67
C ASP A 138 -16.30 -8.76 -4.89
N ASP A 139 -15.15 -8.72 -5.56
CA ASP A 139 -14.78 -9.59 -6.67
C ASP A 139 -13.50 -10.36 -6.32
N PRO A 140 -13.64 -11.56 -5.71
CA PRO A 140 -12.48 -12.38 -5.33
C PRO A 140 -11.58 -12.75 -6.51
N SER A 141 -12.14 -12.82 -7.72
CA SER A 141 -11.38 -13.17 -8.94
C SER A 141 -10.49 -12.01 -9.38
N TRP A 142 -11.04 -10.79 -9.39
CA TRP A 142 -10.30 -9.57 -9.68
C TRP A 142 -9.22 -9.35 -8.61
N ARG A 143 -9.58 -9.51 -7.34
CA ARG A 143 -8.64 -9.37 -6.22
C ARG A 143 -7.46 -10.32 -6.33
N SER A 144 -7.72 -11.60 -6.58
CA SER A 144 -6.66 -12.61 -6.76
C SER A 144 -5.77 -12.29 -7.97
N ALA A 145 -6.33 -11.78 -9.06
CA ALA A 145 -5.56 -11.37 -10.24
C ALA A 145 -4.66 -10.15 -9.96
N VAL A 146 -5.15 -9.17 -9.20
CA VAL A 146 -4.36 -8.00 -8.77
C VAL A 146 -3.18 -8.42 -7.88
N ILE A 147 -3.43 -9.28 -6.89
CA ILE A 147 -2.37 -9.80 -5.99
C ILE A 147 -1.31 -10.56 -6.77
N ALA A 148 -1.73 -11.47 -7.67
CA ALA A 148 -0.79 -12.21 -8.50
C ALA A 148 0.00 -11.29 -9.45
N HIS A 149 -0.62 -10.24 -9.99
CA HIS A 149 0.08 -9.26 -10.82
C HIS A 149 1.12 -8.47 -10.02
N PHE A 150 0.77 -8.03 -8.81
CA PHE A 150 1.69 -7.38 -7.89
C PHE A 150 2.92 -8.24 -7.61
N GLU A 151 2.72 -9.51 -7.24
CA GLU A 151 3.82 -10.44 -6.97
C GLU A 151 4.74 -10.59 -8.19
N ASN A 152 4.17 -10.78 -9.38
CA ASN A 152 4.93 -10.84 -10.63
C ASN A 152 5.74 -9.56 -10.89
N ASN A 153 5.20 -8.38 -10.57
CA ASN A 153 5.91 -7.11 -10.75
C ASN A 153 7.06 -6.95 -9.76
N VAL A 154 6.88 -7.33 -8.50
CA VAL A 154 7.97 -7.32 -7.50
C VAL A 154 9.09 -8.27 -7.94
N ALA A 155 8.76 -9.52 -8.28
CA ALA A 155 9.74 -10.49 -8.79
C ALA A 155 10.46 -10.00 -10.05
N ARG A 156 9.74 -9.33 -10.96
CA ARG A 156 10.33 -8.71 -12.16
C ARG A 156 11.31 -7.59 -11.81
N MET A 157 10.99 -6.72 -10.86
CA MET A 157 11.89 -5.64 -10.42
C MET A 157 13.15 -6.21 -9.76
N MET A 158 13.01 -7.24 -8.92
CA MET A 158 14.15 -7.94 -8.34
C MET A 158 15.03 -8.58 -9.41
N ALA A 159 14.45 -9.22 -10.42
CA ALA A 159 15.19 -9.79 -11.53
C ALA A 159 15.95 -8.72 -12.32
N MET A 160 15.32 -7.59 -12.66
CA MET A 160 15.99 -6.47 -13.34
C MET A 160 17.18 -5.93 -12.53
N SER A 161 17.00 -5.76 -11.21
CA SER A 161 18.07 -5.31 -10.31
C SER A 161 19.25 -6.28 -10.29
N ARG A 162 18.96 -7.58 -10.11
CA ARG A 162 19.97 -8.64 -10.06
C ARG A 162 20.71 -8.77 -11.39
N ASP A 163 20.00 -8.77 -12.51
CA ASP A 163 20.58 -8.93 -13.85
C ASP A 163 21.50 -7.74 -14.19
N ALA A 164 21.25 -6.56 -13.62
CA ALA A 164 22.10 -5.38 -13.73
C ALA A 164 23.21 -5.30 -12.67
N GLY A 165 23.28 -6.24 -11.72
CA GLY A 165 24.24 -6.21 -10.63
C GLY A 165 24.01 -5.09 -9.60
N VAL A 166 22.82 -4.48 -9.59
CA VAL A 166 22.46 -3.40 -8.67
C VAL A 166 21.80 -4.00 -7.42
N PRO A 167 22.33 -3.76 -6.21
CA PRO A 167 21.68 -4.14 -4.96
C PRO A 167 20.27 -3.56 -4.80
N LEU A 168 19.42 -4.27 -4.06
CA LEU A 168 18.04 -3.88 -3.80
C LEU A 168 17.72 -4.06 -2.31
N ILE A 169 16.99 -3.12 -1.72
CA ILE A 169 16.28 -3.30 -0.45
C ILE A 169 14.77 -3.28 -0.73
N LEU A 170 14.05 -4.26 -0.21
CA LEU A 170 12.58 -4.30 -0.24
C LEU A 170 12.01 -3.70 1.05
N VAL A 171 10.98 -2.87 0.92
CA VAL A 171 10.25 -2.31 2.06
C VAL A 171 8.78 -2.64 1.93
N THR A 172 8.24 -3.37 2.90
CA THR A 172 6.78 -3.48 3.06
C THR A 172 6.26 -2.17 3.63
N PRO A 173 5.37 -1.46 2.93
CA PRO A 173 4.92 -0.16 3.39
C PRO A 173 3.95 -0.29 4.57
N VAL A 174 3.97 0.68 5.48
CA VAL A 174 3.06 0.74 6.64
C VAL A 174 1.69 1.28 6.24
N SER A 175 0.65 0.81 6.93
CA SER A 175 -0.71 1.34 6.85
C SER A 175 -1.30 1.56 8.23
N ASN A 176 -2.16 2.57 8.33
CA ASN A 176 -2.90 2.88 9.54
C ASN A 176 -4.06 1.90 9.68
N LEU A 177 -3.93 1.01 10.66
CA LEU A 177 -4.92 -0.03 10.94
C LEU A 177 -5.87 0.39 12.05
N ARG A 178 -5.38 1.15 13.05
CA ARG A 178 -6.12 1.47 14.26
C ARG A 178 -7.16 2.57 14.05
N ASP A 179 -6.78 3.63 13.32
CA ASP A 179 -7.52 4.89 13.30
C ASP A 179 -8.11 5.21 11.92
N THR A 180 -7.96 4.32 10.94
CA THR A 180 -8.60 4.45 9.63
C THR A 180 -9.64 3.35 9.42
N PRO A 181 -10.93 3.69 9.34
CA PRO A 181 -11.97 2.71 9.06
C PRO A 181 -11.84 2.15 7.62
N PRO A 182 -12.54 1.05 7.32
CA PRO A 182 -12.71 0.58 5.95
C PRO A 182 -13.37 1.65 5.06
N PHE A 183 -12.96 1.73 3.79
CA PHE A 183 -13.49 2.70 2.84
C PHE A 183 -14.82 2.27 2.23
N LYS A 184 -14.99 0.95 2.00
CA LYS A 184 -16.25 0.39 1.55
C LYS A 184 -16.50 -0.98 2.17
N CYS A 185 -17.74 -1.19 2.62
CA CYS A 185 -18.22 -2.48 3.10
C CYS A 185 -19.34 -2.98 2.18
N GLU A 186 -19.37 -4.28 1.93
CA GLU A 186 -20.50 -4.97 1.33
C GLU A 186 -20.76 -6.24 2.15
N HIS A 187 -22.02 -6.61 2.29
CA HIS A 187 -22.38 -7.89 2.88
C HIS A 187 -22.05 -9.04 1.93
N SER A 188 -21.82 -10.22 2.48
CA SER A 188 -21.81 -11.45 1.69
C SER A 188 -23.11 -11.56 0.87
N PRO A 189 -23.06 -11.86 -0.44
CA PRO A 189 -24.27 -12.06 -1.25
C PRO A 189 -25.17 -13.20 -0.75
N ALA A 190 -24.61 -14.12 0.05
CA ALA A 190 -25.35 -15.21 0.67
C ALA A 190 -26.10 -14.79 1.95
N LEU A 191 -25.79 -13.63 2.54
CA LEU A 191 -26.41 -13.14 3.77
C LEU A 191 -27.76 -12.49 3.44
N ALA A 192 -28.85 -13.16 3.81
CA ALA A 192 -30.20 -12.67 3.54
C ALA A 192 -31.19 -13.09 4.63
N GLY A 193 -32.39 -12.50 4.60
CA GLY A 193 -33.52 -12.94 5.43
C GLY A 193 -33.26 -12.83 6.93
N THR A 194 -33.34 -13.95 7.64
CA THR A 194 -33.17 -14.02 9.10
C THR A 194 -31.75 -13.69 9.54
N ASP A 195 -30.75 -14.13 8.79
CA ASP A 195 -29.34 -13.99 9.18
C ASP A 195 -28.90 -12.53 9.07
N LEU A 196 -29.34 -11.83 8.01
CA LEU A 196 -29.11 -10.40 7.88
C LEU A 196 -29.76 -9.62 9.04
N ARG A 197 -31.02 -9.93 9.40
CA ARG A 197 -31.68 -9.29 10.55
C ARG A 197 -30.96 -9.57 11.86
N HIS A 198 -30.52 -10.81 12.06
CA HIS A 198 -29.78 -11.19 13.25
C HIS A 198 -28.46 -10.43 13.36
N TRP A 199 -27.70 -10.39 12.27
CA TRP A 199 -26.48 -9.59 12.16
C TRP A 199 -26.73 -8.11 12.46
N THR A 200 -27.77 -7.51 11.87
CA THR A 200 -28.12 -6.10 12.12
C THR A 200 -28.42 -5.84 13.58
N ASN A 201 -29.18 -6.74 14.23
CA ASN A 201 -29.51 -6.63 15.65
C ASN A 201 -28.25 -6.71 16.52
N LEU A 202 -27.30 -7.59 16.20
CA LEU A 202 -26.03 -7.71 16.93
C LEU A 202 -25.19 -6.44 16.83
N VAL A 203 -25.09 -5.85 15.64
CA VAL A 203 -24.35 -4.59 15.46
C VAL A 203 -25.01 -3.44 16.21
N GLN A 204 -26.34 -3.34 16.18
CA GLN A 204 -27.07 -2.33 16.94
C GLN A 204 -26.96 -2.55 18.46
N GLN A 205 -26.96 -3.81 18.90
CA GLN A 205 -26.73 -4.18 20.30
C GLN A 205 -25.33 -3.73 20.74
N ALA A 206 -24.30 -3.97 19.93
CA ALA A 206 -22.94 -3.55 20.24
C ALA A 206 -22.81 -2.02 20.36
N GLU A 207 -23.42 -1.25 19.45
CA GLU A 207 -23.46 0.21 19.54
C GLU A 207 -24.14 0.68 20.85
N THR A 208 -25.27 0.06 21.18
CA THR A 208 -26.01 0.35 22.41
C THR A 208 -25.20 -0.02 23.65
N ASP A 209 -24.51 -1.16 23.65
CA ASP A 209 -23.69 -1.58 24.77
C ASP A 209 -22.50 -0.64 25.00
N LEU A 210 -21.85 -0.18 23.93
CA LEU A 210 -20.78 0.80 24.03
C LEU A 210 -21.28 2.14 24.59
N SER A 211 -22.44 2.62 24.16
CA SER A 211 -23.01 3.87 24.68
C SER A 211 -23.34 3.81 26.17
N HIS A 212 -23.54 2.60 26.71
CA HIS A 212 -23.81 2.36 28.13
C HIS A 212 -22.59 1.85 28.91
N GLY A 213 -21.40 1.88 28.32
CA GLY A 213 -20.16 1.46 29.01
C GLY A 213 -20.07 -0.05 29.27
N ARG A 214 -20.65 -0.89 28.39
CA ARG A 214 -20.59 -2.36 28.45
C ARG A 214 -19.73 -2.95 27.31
N PRO A 215 -18.40 -2.69 27.30
CA PRO A 215 -17.54 -3.11 26.20
C PRO A 215 -17.45 -4.64 26.03
N ASP A 216 -17.50 -5.45 27.10
CA ASP A 216 -17.48 -6.92 26.97
C ASP A 216 -18.72 -7.48 26.24
N SER A 217 -19.89 -6.90 26.52
CA SER A 217 -21.14 -7.27 25.82
C SER A 217 -21.08 -6.86 24.35
N ALA A 218 -20.55 -5.66 24.08
CA ALA A 218 -20.33 -5.20 22.71
C ALA A 218 -19.35 -6.07 21.93
N ALA A 219 -18.25 -6.51 22.57
CA ALA A 219 -17.28 -7.43 21.96
C ALA A 219 -17.96 -8.75 21.60
N THR A 220 -18.71 -9.35 22.54
CA THR A 220 -19.45 -10.60 22.31
C THR A 220 -20.41 -10.49 21.12
N ALA A 221 -21.16 -9.38 21.03
CA ALA A 221 -22.08 -9.15 19.92
C ALA A 221 -21.34 -8.96 18.58
N LEU A 222 -20.21 -8.26 18.58
CA LEU A 222 -19.38 -8.06 17.38
C LEU A 222 -18.66 -9.33 16.92
N GLU A 223 -18.16 -10.15 17.85
CA GLU A 223 -17.59 -11.48 17.56
C GLU A 223 -18.61 -12.38 16.86
N GLU A 224 -19.86 -12.37 17.33
CA GLU A 224 -20.92 -13.13 16.67
C GLU A 224 -21.29 -12.52 15.30
N ALA A 225 -21.33 -11.19 15.19
CA ALA A 225 -21.60 -10.52 13.92
C ALA A 225 -20.51 -10.83 12.87
N THR A 226 -19.23 -10.87 13.26
CA THR A 226 -18.13 -11.23 12.36
C THR A 226 -18.10 -12.72 12.03
N ARG A 227 -18.69 -13.59 12.87
CA ARG A 227 -18.91 -15.00 12.55
C ARG A 227 -20.01 -15.20 11.51
N ILE A 228 -21.10 -14.42 11.60
CA ILE A 228 -22.23 -14.47 10.66
C ILE A 228 -21.83 -13.89 9.30
N ASP A 229 -21.17 -12.73 9.29
CA ASP A 229 -20.64 -12.13 8.07
C ASP A 229 -19.15 -11.80 8.22
N PRO A 230 -18.26 -12.77 7.95
CA PRO A 230 -16.83 -12.57 8.07
C PRO A 230 -16.26 -11.62 7.01
N ARG A 231 -17.05 -11.17 6.03
CA ARG A 231 -16.62 -10.23 4.99
C ARG A 231 -16.99 -8.79 5.29
N HIS A 232 -17.74 -8.53 6.35
CA HIS A 232 -18.16 -7.17 6.66
C HIS A 232 -17.07 -6.38 7.41
N ALA A 233 -16.26 -5.64 6.65
CA ALA A 233 -15.07 -4.95 7.16
C ALA A 233 -15.33 -4.02 8.35
N GLN A 234 -16.44 -3.28 8.37
CA GLN A 234 -16.75 -2.36 9.47
C GLN A 234 -17.01 -3.09 10.78
N ALA A 235 -17.53 -4.33 10.75
CA ALA A 235 -17.76 -5.10 11.96
C ALA A 235 -16.43 -5.52 12.60
N TRP A 236 -15.49 -5.98 11.77
CA TRP A 236 -14.11 -6.24 12.20
C TRP A 236 -13.42 -4.99 12.76
N PHE A 237 -13.58 -3.84 12.10
CA PHE A 237 -12.96 -2.60 12.59
C PHE A 237 -13.49 -2.23 13.97
N ARG A 238 -14.81 -2.29 14.16
CA ARG A 238 -15.45 -2.01 15.45
C ARG A 238 -15.02 -3.01 16.51
N LEU A 239 -14.96 -4.30 16.19
CA LEU A 239 -14.46 -5.32 17.11
C LEU A 239 -13.04 -4.96 17.58
N GLY A 240 -12.15 -4.58 16.66
CA GLY A 240 -10.80 -4.12 17.00
C GLY A 240 -10.77 -2.90 17.93
N GLN A 241 -11.67 -1.93 17.72
CA GLN A 241 -11.80 -0.78 18.62
C GLN A 241 -12.25 -1.20 20.03
N VAL A 242 -13.23 -2.11 20.14
CA VAL A 242 -13.72 -2.60 21.43
C VAL A 242 -12.65 -3.44 22.15
N ASP A 243 -11.98 -4.34 21.43
CA ASP A 243 -10.90 -5.15 21.99
C ASP A 243 -9.73 -4.29 22.47
N LEU A 244 -9.44 -3.18 21.79
CA LEU A 244 -8.44 -2.22 22.25
C LEU A 244 -8.85 -1.56 23.58
N VAL A 245 -10.12 -1.16 23.73
CA VAL A 245 -10.66 -0.62 24.99
C VAL A 245 -10.58 -1.66 26.11
N LEU A 246 -10.82 -2.93 25.80
CA LEU A 246 -10.71 -4.06 26.72
C LEU A 246 -9.26 -4.51 27.00
N SER A 247 -8.26 -3.83 26.42
CA SER A 247 -6.84 -4.21 26.51
C SER A 247 -6.54 -5.62 25.97
N ARG A 248 -7.39 -6.15 25.08
CA ARG A 248 -7.19 -7.40 24.34
C ARG A 248 -6.32 -7.14 23.10
N THR A 249 -5.06 -6.76 23.32
CA THR A 249 -4.17 -6.24 22.26
C THR A 249 -4.01 -7.18 21.06
N ASN A 250 -3.88 -8.49 21.27
CA ASN A 250 -3.70 -9.44 20.15
C ASN A 250 -4.99 -9.60 19.33
N ASP A 251 -6.15 -9.58 20.00
CA ASP A 251 -7.45 -9.71 19.36
C ASP A 251 -7.76 -8.43 18.56
N SER A 252 -7.46 -7.26 19.12
CA SER A 252 -7.62 -5.99 18.42
C SER A 252 -6.76 -5.90 17.15
N VAL A 253 -5.49 -6.29 17.23
CA VAL A 253 -4.60 -6.37 16.05
C VAL A 253 -5.18 -7.30 14.99
N THR A 254 -5.71 -8.46 15.40
CA THR A 254 -6.31 -9.44 14.48
C THR A 254 -7.54 -8.86 13.81
N ALA A 255 -8.44 -8.24 14.57
CA ALA A 255 -9.66 -7.63 14.06
C ALA A 255 -9.37 -6.45 13.11
N PHE A 256 -8.41 -5.57 13.45
CA PHE A 256 -8.00 -4.48 12.54
C PHE A 256 -7.38 -4.99 11.23
N ARG A 257 -6.58 -6.06 11.29
CA ARG A 257 -6.08 -6.71 10.07
C ARG A 257 -7.22 -7.28 9.23
N GLN A 258 -8.19 -7.95 9.83
CA GLN A 258 -9.36 -8.46 9.10
C GLN A 258 -10.19 -7.32 8.48
N ALA A 259 -10.34 -6.19 9.18
CA ALA A 259 -11.02 -5.01 8.66
C ALA A 259 -10.33 -4.49 7.38
N ARG A 260 -8.99 -4.41 7.38
CA ARG A 260 -8.24 -4.08 6.17
C ARG A 260 -8.41 -5.13 5.08
N GLU A 261 -8.31 -6.42 5.42
CA GLU A 261 -8.42 -7.49 4.43
C GLU A 261 -9.78 -7.51 3.75
N THR A 262 -10.85 -7.22 4.48
CA THR A 262 -12.22 -7.34 3.96
C THR A 262 -12.77 -6.04 3.37
N ASP A 263 -12.00 -4.95 3.40
CA ASP A 263 -12.35 -3.68 2.75
C ASP A 263 -12.54 -3.90 1.24
N VAL A 264 -13.71 -3.51 0.73
CA VAL A 264 -14.10 -3.68 -0.67
C VAL A 264 -13.36 -2.68 -1.57
N CYS A 265 -12.85 -1.59 -0.99
CA CYS A 265 -12.02 -0.59 -1.66
C CYS A 265 -10.61 -0.62 -1.02
N PRO A 266 -9.71 -1.52 -1.46
CA PRO A 266 -8.42 -1.70 -0.80
C PRO A 266 -7.45 -0.58 -1.19
N LEU A 267 -7.41 0.48 -0.38
CA LEU A 267 -6.43 1.58 -0.50
C LEU A 267 -5.17 1.35 0.35
N ARG A 268 -5.10 0.21 1.03
CA ARG A 268 -3.96 -0.24 1.84
C ARG A 268 -3.41 -1.54 1.24
N ILE A 269 -2.12 -1.80 1.41
CA ILE A 269 -1.53 -3.08 1.00
C ILE A 269 -2.20 -4.22 1.79
N LEU A 270 -2.46 -5.34 1.14
CA LEU A 270 -3.07 -6.51 1.75
C LEU A 270 -2.04 -7.47 2.33
N GLY A 271 -2.41 -8.25 3.35
CA GLY A 271 -1.52 -9.17 4.06
C GLY A 271 -0.94 -10.26 3.16
N SER A 272 -1.69 -10.70 2.16
CA SER A 272 -1.19 -11.62 1.13
C SER A 272 -0.06 -11.01 0.28
N MET A 273 -0.11 -9.71 0.03
CA MET A 273 0.93 -8.98 -0.70
C MET A 273 2.13 -8.69 0.20
N GLU A 274 1.91 -8.32 1.46
CA GLU A 274 2.98 -8.19 2.46
C GLU A 274 3.77 -9.50 2.59
N SER A 275 3.03 -10.62 2.70
CA SER A 275 3.62 -11.97 2.75
C SER A 275 4.38 -12.32 1.46
N ALA A 276 3.89 -11.88 0.30
CA ALA A 276 4.58 -12.08 -0.97
C ALA A 276 5.93 -11.32 -1.03
N ILE A 277 5.97 -10.06 -0.54
CA ILE A 277 7.23 -9.31 -0.44
C ILE A 277 8.22 -10.06 0.47
N ALA A 278 7.79 -10.43 1.68
CA ALA A 278 8.65 -11.10 2.66
C ALA A 278 9.19 -12.43 2.13
N ARG A 279 8.31 -13.23 1.51
CA ARG A 279 8.69 -14.51 0.89
C ARG A 279 9.67 -14.32 -0.25
N LEU A 280 9.40 -13.41 -1.19
CA LEU A 280 10.31 -13.13 -2.31
C LEU A 280 11.67 -12.64 -1.80
N ALA A 281 11.69 -11.76 -0.80
CA ALA A 281 12.91 -11.29 -0.19
C ALA A 281 13.76 -12.45 0.35
N GLN A 282 13.14 -13.37 1.09
CA GLN A 282 13.80 -14.56 1.63
C GLN A 282 14.26 -15.52 0.53
N GLU A 283 13.42 -15.82 -0.45
CA GLU A 283 13.73 -16.74 -1.57
C GLU A 283 14.93 -16.26 -2.41
N HIS A 284 15.17 -14.95 -2.47
CA HIS A 284 16.21 -14.32 -3.28
C HIS A 284 17.34 -13.68 -2.47
N ASP A 285 17.38 -13.85 -1.14
CA ASP A 285 18.37 -13.25 -0.23
C ASP A 285 18.49 -11.71 -0.36
N VAL A 286 17.36 -11.05 -0.60
CA VAL A 286 17.25 -9.60 -0.70
C VAL A 286 16.92 -9.01 0.67
N PRO A 287 17.67 -8.00 1.16
CA PRO A 287 17.34 -7.36 2.43
C PRO A 287 15.92 -6.78 2.42
N TRP A 288 15.19 -7.01 3.50
CA TRP A 288 13.79 -6.63 3.64
C TRP A 288 13.53 -5.91 4.96
N ILE A 289 12.75 -4.83 4.87
CA ILE A 289 12.30 -4.03 6.00
C ILE A 289 10.77 -4.13 6.10
N ASP A 290 10.28 -4.64 7.22
CA ASP A 290 8.87 -4.62 7.58
C ASP A 290 8.54 -3.32 8.33
N TRP A 291 8.15 -2.27 7.59
CA TRP A 291 7.86 -0.97 8.19
C TRP A 291 6.60 -1.02 9.07
N GLN A 292 5.63 -1.87 8.72
CA GLN A 292 4.43 -2.10 9.51
C GLN A 292 4.79 -2.66 10.89
N ALA A 293 5.62 -3.71 10.95
CA ALA A 293 6.06 -4.32 12.20
C ALA A 293 6.94 -3.37 13.04
N MET A 294 7.81 -2.60 12.39
CA MET A 294 8.66 -1.60 13.05
C MET A 294 7.86 -0.54 13.82
N ILE A 295 6.81 -0.01 13.18
CA ILE A 295 5.92 0.98 13.81
C ILE A 295 5.04 0.30 14.85
N ALA A 296 4.50 -0.89 14.56
CA ALA A 296 3.68 -1.65 15.52
C ALA A 296 4.42 -1.88 16.85
N GLY A 297 5.71 -2.26 16.79
CA GLY A 297 6.55 -2.45 17.99
C GLY A 297 6.87 -1.17 18.78
N ARG A 298 6.55 0.01 18.24
CA ARG A 298 6.72 1.32 18.89
C ARG A 298 5.39 1.99 19.24
N SER A 299 4.28 1.47 18.75
CA SER A 299 2.94 1.93 19.12
C SER A 299 2.52 1.25 20.42
N GLN A 300 2.02 2.05 21.37
CA GLN A 300 1.55 1.54 22.67
C GLN A 300 0.45 0.48 22.52
N SER A 301 -0.39 0.60 21.47
CA SER A 301 -1.46 -0.34 21.15
C SER A 301 -1.00 -1.56 20.36
N GLY A 302 0.30 -1.71 20.05
CA GLY A 302 0.81 -2.76 19.16
C GLY A 302 0.31 -2.66 17.70
N THR A 303 -0.36 -1.55 17.36
CA THR A 303 -1.02 -1.35 16.06
C THR A 303 -0.74 0.07 15.55
N PRO A 304 -0.24 0.25 14.32
CA PRO A 304 -0.01 1.57 13.76
C PRO A 304 -1.29 2.39 13.60
N GLY A 305 -1.24 3.64 14.05
CA GLY A 305 -2.32 4.61 13.93
C GLY A 305 -1.83 6.04 13.71
N ASN A 306 -2.64 7.01 14.11
CA ASN A 306 -2.41 8.44 13.91
C ASN A 306 -1.18 8.99 14.69
N ASP A 307 -0.61 8.20 15.59
CA ASP A 307 0.68 8.49 16.26
C ASP A 307 1.87 8.42 15.29
N TRP A 308 1.73 7.71 14.17
CA TRP A 308 2.76 7.53 13.16
C TRP A 308 2.33 7.86 11.74
N LEU A 309 1.03 7.92 11.47
CA LEU A 309 0.49 8.20 10.15
C LEU A 309 -0.45 9.42 10.18
N LEU A 310 -0.47 10.16 9.09
CA LEU A 310 -1.33 11.33 8.88
C LEU A 310 -2.71 10.92 8.36
N ASP A 311 -2.78 9.77 7.70
CA ASP A 311 -3.98 9.17 7.16
C ASP A 311 -3.86 7.64 7.12
N HIS A 312 -4.53 7.02 6.14
CA HIS A 312 -4.50 5.59 5.90
C HIS A 312 -3.12 4.97 5.58
N VAL A 313 -2.17 5.72 5.00
CA VAL A 313 -0.89 5.18 4.46
C VAL A 313 0.31 6.13 4.51
N HIS A 314 0.12 7.42 4.77
CA HIS A 314 1.18 8.42 4.75
C HIS A 314 1.76 8.61 6.17
N PRO A 315 3.04 8.28 6.42
CA PRO A 315 3.68 8.47 7.71
C PRO A 315 3.89 9.95 8.04
N THR A 316 4.00 10.26 9.33
CA THR A 316 4.51 11.55 9.82
C THR A 316 6.00 11.69 9.47
N PRO A 317 6.58 12.90 9.56
CA PRO A 317 8.04 13.09 9.41
C PRO A 317 8.84 12.15 10.33
N LYS A 318 8.38 11.93 11.57
CA LYS A 318 8.98 10.96 12.50
C LYS A 318 8.91 9.52 12.00
N GLY A 319 7.78 9.14 11.38
CA GLY A 319 7.65 7.83 10.72
C GLY A 319 8.63 7.66 9.56
N HIS A 320 8.85 8.70 8.77
CA HIS A 320 9.85 8.73 7.71
C HIS A 320 11.29 8.64 8.23
N MET A 321 11.63 9.36 9.30
CA MET A 321 12.95 9.26 9.96
C MET A 321 13.22 7.83 10.45
N LEU A 322 12.20 7.14 10.97
CA LEU A 322 12.33 5.74 11.41
C LEU A 322 12.69 4.79 10.25
N LEU A 323 12.14 5.00 9.05
CA LEU A 323 12.52 4.20 7.89
C LEU A 323 13.93 4.56 7.39
N ALA A 324 14.31 5.85 7.41
CA ALA A 324 15.66 6.26 7.06
C ALA A 324 16.71 5.64 7.99
N GLU A 325 16.43 5.60 9.31
CA GLU A 325 17.24 4.91 10.31
C GLU A 325 17.39 3.41 9.96
N ALA A 326 16.29 2.72 9.64
CA ALA A 326 16.30 1.30 9.30
C ALA A 326 17.08 0.99 8.00
N LEU A 327 16.95 1.87 7.00
CA LEU A 327 17.69 1.76 5.75
C LEU A 327 19.19 1.92 6.02
N LEU A 328 19.60 2.92 6.81
CA LEU A 328 21.00 3.11 7.15
C LEU A 328 21.59 1.92 7.92
N VAL A 329 20.85 1.37 8.90
CA VAL A 329 21.25 0.15 9.62
C VAL A 329 21.41 -1.04 8.65
N THR A 330 20.49 -1.18 7.70
CA THR A 330 20.55 -2.24 6.68
C THR A 330 21.77 -2.06 5.78
N MET A 331 22.04 -0.83 5.32
CA MET A 331 23.20 -0.50 4.49
C MET A 331 24.53 -0.73 5.24
N GLN A 332 24.60 -0.38 6.52
CA GLN A 332 25.75 -0.67 7.38
C GLN A 332 25.97 -2.18 7.52
N ALA A 333 24.92 -2.95 7.80
CA ALA A 333 25.01 -4.40 7.96
C ALA A 333 25.50 -5.11 6.68
N ARG A 334 25.21 -4.52 5.51
CA ARG A 334 25.70 -4.99 4.21
C ARG A 334 27.09 -4.46 3.83
N GLY A 335 27.69 -3.60 4.66
CA GLY A 335 29.00 -3.00 4.39
C GLY A 335 28.99 -1.95 3.28
N TRP A 336 27.82 -1.42 2.91
CA TRP A 336 27.69 -0.39 1.87
C TRP A 336 28.00 1.01 2.38
N VAL A 337 27.86 1.24 3.69
CA VAL A 337 28.12 2.51 4.37
C VAL A 337 29.01 2.25 5.58
N THR A 338 29.98 3.13 5.82
CA THR A 338 30.77 3.10 7.05
C THR A 338 30.19 4.09 8.05
N VAL A 339 29.66 3.61 9.17
CA VAL A 339 29.24 4.47 10.29
C VAL A 339 30.27 4.45 11.42
N ARG A 340 30.43 5.58 12.13
CA ARG A 340 31.36 5.72 13.26
C ARG A 340 30.71 6.51 14.39
N GLY A 341 31.11 6.23 15.63
CA GLY A 341 30.65 6.96 16.81
C GLY A 341 29.15 6.83 17.08
N ASP A 342 28.58 7.79 17.83
CA ASP A 342 27.15 7.90 18.07
C ASP A 342 26.43 8.53 16.85
N TRP A 343 26.44 7.77 15.76
CA TRP A 343 25.92 8.20 14.47
C TRP A 343 24.41 8.51 14.51
N LEU A 344 23.66 7.83 15.36
CA LEU A 344 22.21 7.97 15.42
C LEU A 344 21.80 9.31 16.02
N SER A 345 22.44 9.73 17.10
CA SER A 345 22.21 11.05 17.69
C SER A 345 22.60 12.17 16.70
N ALA A 346 23.71 12.00 15.97
CA ALA A 346 24.12 12.96 14.95
C ALA A 346 23.11 13.07 13.80
N CYS A 347 22.58 11.94 13.30
CA CYS A 347 21.53 11.94 12.27
C CYS A 347 20.25 12.61 12.76
N ARG A 348 19.81 12.32 13.99
CA ARG A 348 18.62 12.92 14.59
C ARG A 348 18.75 14.43 14.72
N ALA A 349 19.88 14.92 15.24
CA ALA A 349 20.15 16.35 15.32
C ALA A 349 20.12 17.00 13.93
N ARG A 350 20.71 16.35 12.92
CA ARG A 350 20.70 16.84 11.54
C ARG A 350 19.30 16.89 10.93
N TRP A 351 18.46 15.89 11.19
CA TRP A 351 17.07 15.88 10.73
C TRP A 351 16.23 16.95 11.42
N GLU A 352 16.41 17.15 12.72
CA GLU A 352 15.73 18.21 13.48
C GLU A 352 16.12 19.60 12.99
N GLU A 353 17.42 19.85 12.76
CA GLU A 353 17.92 21.10 12.15
C GLU A 353 17.30 21.32 10.76
N HIS A 354 17.27 20.29 9.91
CA HIS A 354 16.67 20.36 8.58
C HIS A 354 15.18 20.72 8.63
N VAL A 355 14.41 20.05 9.48
CA VAL A 355 12.97 20.32 9.65
C VAL A 355 12.74 21.72 10.20
N ALA A 356 13.56 22.19 11.15
CA ALA A 356 13.46 23.53 11.71
C ALA A 356 13.81 24.64 10.71
N ALA A 357 14.59 24.32 9.66
CA ALA A 357 14.98 25.26 8.61
C ALA A 357 13.96 25.36 7.46
N LEU A 358 12.90 24.54 7.47
CA LEU A 358 11.85 24.60 6.45
C LEU A 358 11.05 25.90 6.54
N PRO A 359 10.45 26.35 5.42
CA PRO A 359 9.55 27.51 5.41
C PRO A 359 8.44 27.38 6.46
N ALA A 360 8.06 28.50 7.08
CA ALA A 360 7.06 28.51 8.16
C ALA A 360 5.69 27.96 7.73
N ASP A 361 5.35 28.11 6.45
CA ASP A 361 4.10 27.66 5.82
C ASP A 361 4.18 26.22 5.27
N TYR A 362 5.34 25.55 5.35
CA TYR A 362 5.55 24.21 4.77
C TYR A 362 4.52 23.19 5.25
N PHE A 363 4.28 23.15 6.57
CA PHE A 363 3.31 22.20 7.15
C PHE A 363 1.86 22.63 6.88
N GLU A 364 1.58 23.93 6.83
CA GLU A 364 0.24 24.45 6.52
C GLU A 364 -0.20 24.03 5.10
N GLN A 365 0.68 24.18 4.11
CA GLN A 365 0.42 23.75 2.73
C GLN A 365 0.13 22.24 2.64
N GLY A 366 0.88 21.42 3.38
CA GLY A 366 0.62 19.97 3.38
C GLY A 366 -0.63 19.56 4.15
N GLU A 367 -1.09 20.34 5.14
CA GLU A 367 -2.39 20.09 5.78
C GLU A 367 -3.56 20.31 4.81
N GLU A 368 -3.48 21.32 3.93
CA GLU A 368 -4.48 21.52 2.87
C GLU A 368 -4.52 20.33 1.89
N ALA A 369 -3.34 19.86 1.46
CA ALA A 369 -3.22 18.69 0.60
C ALA A 369 -3.77 17.42 1.28
N LEU A 370 -3.51 17.25 2.58
CA LEU A 370 -4.04 16.15 3.39
C LEU A 370 -5.56 16.19 3.50
N ALA A 371 -6.14 17.39 3.65
CA ALA A 371 -7.60 17.56 3.69
C ALA A 371 -8.24 17.14 2.36
N GLY A 372 -7.65 17.54 1.22
CA GLY A 372 -8.07 17.12 -0.11
C GLY A 372 -7.99 15.60 -0.29
N LEU A 373 -6.90 14.97 0.16
CA LEU A 373 -6.72 13.53 0.11
C LEU A 373 -7.77 12.76 0.95
N ARG A 374 -8.06 13.24 2.16
CA ARG A 374 -9.11 12.67 3.02
C ARG A 374 -10.49 12.77 2.36
N ALA A 375 -10.79 13.86 1.66
CA ALA A 375 -12.03 13.97 0.89
C ALA A 375 -12.07 12.99 -0.30
N TRP A 376 -10.96 12.85 -1.03
CA TRP A 376 -10.84 11.94 -2.18
C TRP A 376 -11.05 10.47 -1.79
N THR A 377 -10.44 10.00 -0.70
CA THR A 377 -10.62 8.62 -0.22
C THR A 377 -12.07 8.27 0.18
N GLN A 378 -12.89 9.30 0.45
CA GLN A 378 -14.31 9.16 0.76
C GLN A 378 -15.21 9.26 -0.48
N GLY A 379 -14.63 9.23 -1.69
CA GLY A 379 -15.36 9.31 -2.95
C GLY A 379 -15.98 10.68 -3.22
N ARG A 380 -15.50 11.74 -2.55
CA ARG A 380 -15.97 13.13 -2.70
C ARG A 380 -15.16 13.92 -3.72
N ALA A 381 -14.62 13.25 -4.74
CA ALA A 381 -13.89 13.90 -5.83
C ALA A 381 -14.84 14.76 -6.70
N SER A 382 -14.34 15.88 -7.21
CA SER A 382 -15.07 16.81 -8.09
C SER A 382 -14.98 16.46 -9.59
N GLY A 383 -14.44 15.28 -9.91
CA GLY A 383 -14.32 14.79 -11.29
C GLY A 383 -15.65 14.33 -11.91
N PRO A 384 -15.65 13.96 -13.19
CA PRO A 384 -16.85 13.51 -13.89
C PRO A 384 -17.47 12.25 -13.25
N SER A 385 -18.76 12.01 -13.45
CA SER A 385 -19.45 10.80 -12.95
C SER A 385 -18.75 9.51 -13.40
N ILE A 386 -18.70 8.52 -12.51
CA ILE A 386 -18.15 7.19 -12.81
C ILE A 386 -18.85 6.51 -13.99
N ASP A 387 -20.13 6.82 -14.23
CA ASP A 387 -20.89 6.31 -15.36
C ASP A 387 -20.26 6.75 -16.69
N TYR A 388 -19.77 8.00 -16.78
CA TYR A 388 -19.09 8.51 -17.97
C TYR A 388 -17.88 7.64 -18.36
N ARG A 389 -17.11 7.18 -17.36
CA ARG A 389 -15.98 6.26 -17.57
C ARG A 389 -16.44 4.90 -18.07
N LEU A 390 -17.45 4.32 -17.44
CA LEU A 390 -17.99 3.00 -17.77
C LEU A 390 -18.59 2.98 -19.19
N PHE A 391 -19.31 4.03 -19.59
CA PHE A 391 -19.86 4.17 -20.94
C PHE A 391 -18.77 4.31 -22.01
N ASN A 392 -17.70 5.07 -21.75
CA ASN A 392 -16.66 5.30 -22.75
C ASN A 392 -15.70 4.11 -22.97
N ARG A 393 -15.58 3.20 -22.01
CA ARG A 393 -14.87 1.92 -22.22
C ARG A 393 -15.47 1.06 -23.33
N GLY A 394 -16.79 1.14 -23.53
CA GLY A 394 -17.47 0.43 -24.60
C GLY A 394 -17.06 0.87 -26.01
N LYS A 395 -16.46 2.06 -26.17
CA LYS A 395 -16.07 2.63 -27.47
C LYS A 395 -14.59 2.48 -27.80
N THR A 396 -13.71 2.33 -26.81
CA THR A 396 -12.25 2.23 -27.06
C THR A 396 -11.78 0.80 -27.34
N ASP A 397 -12.56 -0.21 -26.96
CA ASP A 397 -12.28 -1.63 -27.27
C ASP A 397 -13.02 -2.14 -28.52
N GLY A 398 -13.82 -1.30 -29.17
CA GLY A 398 -14.50 -1.58 -30.43
C GLY A 398 -13.72 -0.99 -31.60
N GLY A 399 -13.07 -1.87 -32.37
CA GLY A 399 -12.47 -1.48 -33.65
C GLY A 399 -13.44 -0.71 -34.54
N THR A 400 -12.86 0.21 -35.30
CA THR A 400 -13.39 0.88 -36.51
C THR A 400 -14.76 0.39 -36.97
N GLY A 401 -15.73 1.30 -36.95
CA GLY A 401 -17.05 1.06 -37.52
C GLY A 401 -17.78 2.34 -37.86
N ARG A 402 -17.24 3.13 -38.79
CA ARG A 402 -17.85 3.44 -40.09
C ARG A 402 -16.87 4.20 -40.97
#